data_AF-A0A937WZY4-F1
#
_entry.id   AF-A0A937WZY4-F1
#
_cell.length_a   1.000
_cell.length_b   1.000
_cell.length_c   1.000
_cell.angle_alpha   90.00
_cell.angle_beta   90.00
_cell.angle_gamma   90.00
#
_symmetry.space_group_name_H-M   'P 1'
#
loop_
_entity.id
_entity.type
_entity.pdbx_description
1 polymer ?
#
loop_
_entity_poly.entity_id
_entity_poly.type
_entity_poly.pdbx_seq_one_letter_code
_entity_poly.pdbx_strand_id
1 'polypeptide(L)'
;MRIGLYGIGLDTYWGQFEGLFDRLQGWQQYIADRIEKRHPDVEVINTGIVDNPVKAQEVGSLLARSEVELILLYVSTYALSSTVLPVGQKAKVQVIVLNLQASNAIDYEVLNQMGDRGRMTGEWLAYCQACSAPEIACVFNRAGIPYHLVTGTLDDPEAWTEISEWIRAAQVAESLRKTRIGAVGHYYCGMLDVYS
;
A
#
# COMPACT_ATOMS: atom_id res chain seq x y z
N MET A 1 -12.97 -3.53 10.41
CA MET A 1 -12.62 -2.59 9.32
C MET A 1 -12.03 -3.37 8.15
N ARG A 2 -12.29 -2.98 6.90
CA ARG A 2 -11.60 -3.57 5.73
C ARG A 2 -10.53 -2.63 5.21
N ILE A 3 -9.36 -3.16 4.87
CA ILE A 3 -8.32 -2.41 4.17
C ILE A 3 -7.93 -3.12 2.87
N GLY A 4 -7.58 -2.35 1.84
CA GLY A 4 -7.03 -2.91 0.61
C GLY A 4 -5.52 -3.07 0.73
N LEU A 5 -4.99 -4.20 0.29
CA LEU A 5 -3.55 -4.39 0.07
C LEU A 5 -3.31 -4.83 -1.36
N TYR A 6 -2.46 -4.10 -2.07
CA TYR A 6 -1.98 -4.53 -3.39
C TYR A 6 -0.52 -4.15 -3.57
N GLY A 7 0.23 -5.05 -4.19
CA GLY A 7 1.59 -4.77 -4.64
C GLY A 7 1.58 -4.32 -6.09
N ILE A 8 2.69 -3.75 -6.57
CA ILE A 8 2.81 -3.30 -7.96
C ILE A 8 4.03 -3.89 -8.64
N GLY A 9 3.84 -4.33 -9.89
CA GLY A 9 4.92 -4.85 -10.71
C GLY A 9 4.72 -4.54 -12.19
N LEU A 10 5.39 -5.32 -13.04
CA LEU A 10 5.29 -5.21 -14.48
C LEU A 10 5.23 -6.61 -15.09
N ASP A 11 4.17 -6.90 -15.84
CA ASP A 11 3.90 -8.22 -16.41
C ASP A 11 5.02 -8.73 -17.33
N THR A 12 5.68 -7.82 -18.04
CA THR A 12 6.85 -8.13 -18.88
C THR A 12 8.00 -8.77 -18.10
N TYR A 13 8.12 -8.56 -16.79
CA TYR A 13 9.19 -9.14 -15.97
C TYR A 13 9.02 -10.63 -15.72
N TRP A 14 7.78 -11.14 -15.68
CA TRP A 14 7.51 -12.50 -15.20
C TRP A 14 8.08 -13.59 -16.10
N GLY A 15 8.14 -13.34 -17.42
CA GLY A 15 8.80 -14.24 -18.37
C GLY A 15 10.31 -14.02 -18.52
N GLN A 16 10.85 -12.93 -17.98
CA GLN A 16 12.26 -12.54 -18.12
C GLN A 16 13.11 -12.94 -16.91
N PHE A 17 12.53 -12.91 -15.70
CA PHE A 17 13.25 -13.12 -14.45
C PHE A 17 12.60 -14.22 -13.63
N GLU A 18 13.15 -15.43 -13.75
CA GLU A 18 12.69 -16.62 -13.04
C GLU A 18 12.63 -16.39 -11.52
N GLY A 19 11.51 -16.76 -10.90
CA GLY A 19 11.29 -16.68 -9.44
C GLY A 19 11.04 -15.27 -8.89
N LEU A 20 11.16 -14.20 -9.69
CA LEU A 20 10.93 -12.83 -9.22
C LEU A 20 9.48 -12.65 -8.75
N PHE A 21 8.49 -13.07 -9.55
CA PHE A 21 7.07 -12.91 -9.21
C PHE A 21 6.73 -13.58 -7.87
N ASP A 22 7.12 -14.84 -7.69
CA ASP A 22 6.83 -15.61 -6.48
C ASP A 22 7.46 -14.96 -5.24
N ARG A 23 8.68 -14.42 -5.35
CA ARG A 23 9.35 -13.69 -4.27
C ARG A 23 8.61 -12.41 -3.89
N LEU A 24 8.20 -11.61 -4.88
CA LEU A 24 7.44 -10.38 -4.63
C LEU A 24 6.06 -10.67 -4.04
N GLN A 25 5.39 -11.71 -4.53
CA GLN A 25 4.11 -12.17 -4.00
C GLN A 25 4.26 -12.69 -2.56
N GLY A 26 5.34 -13.41 -2.26
CA GLY A 26 5.67 -13.85 -0.90
C GLY A 26 5.81 -12.69 0.08
N TRP A 27 6.50 -11.61 -0.30
CA TRP A 27 6.60 -10.41 0.53
C TRP A 27 5.27 -9.68 0.69
N GLN A 28 4.45 -9.64 -0.35
CA GLN A 28 3.11 -9.09 -0.23
C GLN A 28 2.24 -9.91 0.75
N GLN A 29 2.32 -11.24 0.69
CA GLN A 29 1.62 -12.10 1.63
C GLN A 29 2.14 -11.91 3.05
N TYR A 30 3.46 -11.78 3.22
CA TYR A 30 4.07 -11.46 4.51
C TYR A 30 3.51 -10.16 5.12
N ILE A 31 3.35 -9.11 4.31
CA ILE A 31 2.74 -7.85 4.76
C ILE A 31 1.30 -8.09 5.21
N ALA A 32 0.50 -8.82 4.42
CA ALA A 32 -0.89 -9.15 4.76
C ALA A 32 -0.98 -9.87 6.12
N ASP A 33 -0.25 -10.99 6.26
CA ASP A 33 -0.25 -11.82 7.45
C ASP A 33 0.19 -11.03 8.69
N ARG A 34 1.19 -10.16 8.52
CA ARG A 34 1.72 -9.35 9.62
C ARG A 34 0.73 -8.29 10.07
N ILE A 35 -0.05 -7.71 9.15
CA ILE A 35 -1.13 -6.77 9.49
C ILE A 35 -2.23 -7.50 10.26
N GLU A 36 -2.74 -8.60 9.73
CA GLU A 36 -3.83 -9.37 10.37
C GLU A 36 -3.43 -9.88 11.75
N LYS A 37 -2.17 -10.31 11.91
CA LYS A 37 -1.62 -10.71 13.21
C LYS A 37 -1.56 -9.56 14.22
N ARG A 38 -1.22 -8.34 13.78
CA ARG A 38 -1.11 -7.16 14.67
C ARG A 38 -2.46 -6.48 14.92
N HIS A 39 -3.40 -6.62 13.99
CA HIS A 39 -4.71 -5.97 14.03
C HIS A 39 -5.82 -6.99 13.73
N PRO A 40 -6.20 -7.86 14.70
CA PRO A 40 -7.18 -8.94 14.46
C PRO A 40 -8.57 -8.48 14.03
N ASP A 41 -8.93 -7.21 14.29
CA ASP A 41 -10.22 -6.60 13.91
C ASP A 41 -10.21 -5.98 12.50
N VAL A 42 -9.10 -6.16 11.77
CA VAL A 42 -8.89 -5.68 10.40
C VAL A 42 -8.90 -6.86 9.43
N GLU A 43 -9.77 -6.79 8.44
CA GLU A 43 -9.79 -7.71 7.30
C GLU A 43 -8.94 -7.11 6.17
N VAL A 44 -7.92 -7.84 5.72
CA VAL A 44 -7.05 -7.41 4.62
C VAL A 44 -7.55 -7.98 3.29
N ILE A 45 -8.07 -7.11 2.43
CA ILE A 45 -8.40 -7.46 1.04
C ILE A 45 -7.11 -7.47 0.23
N ASN A 46 -6.36 -8.56 0.32
CA ASN A 46 -5.10 -8.76 -0.42
C ASN A 46 -5.39 -9.17 -1.87
N THR A 47 -5.04 -8.30 -2.82
CA THR A 47 -5.33 -8.50 -4.25
C THR A 47 -4.14 -9.04 -5.06
N GLY A 48 -3.02 -9.31 -4.40
CA GLY A 48 -1.78 -9.68 -5.06
C GLY A 48 -1.13 -8.53 -5.84
N ILE A 49 -0.27 -8.88 -6.78
CA ILE A 49 0.52 -7.92 -7.55
C ILE A 49 -0.30 -7.37 -8.72
N VAL A 50 -0.43 -6.04 -8.82
CA VAL A 50 -1.00 -5.33 -9.96
C VAL A 50 0.11 -4.98 -10.94
N ASP A 51 0.10 -5.61 -12.10
CA ASP A 51 1.22 -5.64 -13.05
C ASP A 51 0.90 -5.08 -14.43
N ASN A 52 -0.37 -4.72 -14.67
CA ASN A 52 -0.82 -4.12 -15.91
C ASN A 52 -2.09 -3.23 -15.69
N PRO A 53 -2.43 -2.34 -16.63
CA PRO A 53 -3.55 -1.42 -16.48
C PRO A 53 -4.93 -2.09 -16.40
N VAL A 54 -5.14 -3.24 -17.04
CA VAL A 54 -6.42 -3.97 -16.98
C VAL A 54 -6.65 -4.48 -15.56
N LYS A 55 -5.64 -5.15 -14.99
CA LYS A 55 -5.66 -5.60 -13.60
C LYS A 55 -5.83 -4.45 -12.61
N ALA A 56 -5.22 -3.29 -12.88
CA ALA A 56 -5.40 -2.10 -12.05
C ALA A 56 -6.85 -1.60 -12.03
N GLN A 57 -7.56 -1.65 -13.17
CA GLN A 57 -8.97 -1.30 -13.24
C GLN A 57 -9.83 -2.29 -12.45
N GLU A 58 -9.55 -3.59 -12.57
CA GLU A 58 -10.26 -4.67 -11.87
C GLU A 58 -10.08 -4.57 -10.36
N VAL A 59 -8.83 -4.42 -9.90
CA VAL A 59 -8.47 -4.26 -8.49
C VAL A 59 -9.08 -2.99 -7.92
N GLY A 60 -9.00 -1.86 -8.62
CA GLY A 60 -9.67 -0.63 -8.18
C GLY A 60 -11.17 -0.81 -8.00
N SER A 61 -11.82 -1.54 -8.91
CA SER A 61 -13.26 -1.85 -8.81
C SER A 61 -13.58 -2.86 -7.71
N LEU A 62 -12.69 -3.82 -7.44
CA LEU A 62 -12.82 -4.74 -6.31
C LEU A 62 -12.74 -3.97 -4.99
N LEU A 63 -11.68 -3.20 -4.77
CA LEU A 63 -11.46 -2.46 -3.53
C LEU A 63 -12.59 -1.46 -3.24
N ALA A 64 -13.09 -0.77 -4.28
CA ALA A 64 -14.24 0.12 -4.14
C ALA A 64 -15.51 -0.64 -3.71
N ARG A 65 -15.78 -1.81 -4.29
CA ARG A 65 -16.94 -2.66 -3.94
C ARG A 65 -16.82 -3.32 -2.57
N SER A 66 -15.59 -3.55 -2.12
CA SER A 66 -15.29 -4.08 -0.79
C SER A 66 -15.44 -3.04 0.31
N GLU A 67 -15.67 -1.76 -0.04
CA GLU A 67 -15.79 -0.63 0.89
C GLU A 67 -14.58 -0.53 1.83
N VAL A 68 -13.37 -0.67 1.26
CA VAL A 68 -12.14 -0.54 2.06
C VAL A 68 -11.98 0.89 2.58
N GLU A 69 -11.48 1.02 3.80
CA GLU A 69 -11.34 2.31 4.48
C GLU A 69 -9.97 2.96 4.26
N LEU A 70 -8.99 2.14 3.90
CA LEU A 70 -7.60 2.51 3.67
C LEU A 70 -7.02 1.59 2.61
N ILE A 71 -6.10 2.11 1.81
CA ILE A 71 -5.30 1.31 0.89
C ILE A 71 -3.85 1.32 1.33
N LEU A 72 -3.26 0.13 1.40
CA LEU A 72 -1.82 -0.07 1.46
C LEU A 72 -1.34 -0.48 0.07
N LEU A 73 -0.56 0.40 -0.56
CA LEU A 73 0.09 0.16 -1.85
C LEU A 73 1.53 -0.29 -1.58
N TYR A 74 1.83 -1.57 -1.78
CA TYR A 74 3.19 -2.08 -1.66
C TYR A 74 3.97 -1.89 -2.96
N VAL A 75 5.00 -1.06 -2.92
CA VAL A 75 5.93 -0.96 -4.05
C VAL A 75 6.82 -2.18 -4.00
N SER A 76 6.52 -3.25 -4.76
CA SER A 76 7.30 -4.49 -4.69
C SER A 76 8.48 -4.51 -5.65
N THR A 77 8.37 -3.80 -6.78
CA THR A 77 9.44 -3.56 -7.76
C THR A 77 9.21 -2.25 -8.50
N TYR A 78 9.96 -2.01 -9.59
CA TYR A 78 9.69 -0.91 -10.49
C TYR A 78 8.33 -1.11 -11.18
N ALA A 79 7.45 -0.11 -11.13
CA ALA A 79 6.16 -0.17 -11.81
C ALA A 79 5.75 1.17 -12.41
N LEU A 80 4.86 1.10 -13.40
CA LEU A 80 4.38 2.26 -14.14
C LEU A 80 3.22 2.94 -13.41
N SER A 81 3.11 4.27 -13.52
CA SER A 81 1.93 5.01 -13.02
C SER A 81 0.59 4.45 -13.52
N SER A 82 0.57 3.82 -14.70
CA SER A 82 -0.63 3.22 -15.29
C SER A 82 -1.14 1.98 -14.55
N THR A 83 -0.33 1.33 -13.71
CA THR A 83 -0.78 0.23 -12.84
C THR A 83 -1.28 0.71 -11.47
N VAL A 84 -1.06 2.00 -11.15
CA VAL A 84 -1.37 2.58 -9.84
C VAL A 84 -2.58 3.52 -9.90
N LEU A 85 -2.59 4.44 -10.87
CA LEU A 85 -3.59 5.50 -10.98
C LEU A 85 -5.04 4.98 -11.03
N PRO A 86 -5.38 3.92 -11.81
CA PRO A 86 -6.74 3.39 -11.85
C PRO A 86 -7.28 2.94 -10.49
N VAL A 87 -6.42 2.37 -9.64
CA VAL A 87 -6.80 1.88 -8.31
C VAL A 87 -7.20 3.05 -7.42
N GLY A 88 -6.34 4.07 -7.34
CA GLY A 88 -6.61 5.28 -6.54
C GLY A 88 -7.84 6.05 -7.00
N GLN A 89 -8.06 6.18 -8.32
CA GLN A 89 -9.24 6.88 -8.87
C GLN A 89 -10.57 6.18 -8.56
N LYS A 90 -10.58 4.85 -8.48
CA LYS A 90 -11.78 4.06 -8.23
C LYS A 90 -12.09 3.93 -6.74
N ALA A 91 -11.08 3.62 -5.93
CA ALA A 91 -11.29 3.36 -4.50
C ALA A 91 -11.54 4.65 -3.69
N LYS A 92 -10.94 5.77 -4.07
CA LYS A 92 -11.18 7.11 -3.47
C LYS A 92 -11.02 7.15 -1.95
N VAL A 93 -10.05 6.40 -1.42
CA VAL A 93 -9.66 6.43 -0.01
C VAL A 93 -8.19 6.84 0.13
N GLN A 94 -7.76 7.14 1.36
CA GLN A 94 -6.36 7.42 1.66
C GLN A 94 -5.47 6.26 1.22
N VAL A 95 -4.38 6.58 0.52
CA VAL A 95 -3.37 5.60 0.09
C VAL A 95 -2.11 5.73 0.95
N ILE A 96 -1.67 4.64 1.55
CA ILE A 96 -0.37 4.55 2.21
C ILE A 96 0.55 3.76 1.31
N VAL A 97 1.53 4.44 0.74
CA VAL A 97 2.52 3.86 -0.16
C VAL A 97 3.64 3.28 0.70
N LEU A 98 3.74 1.96 0.70
CA LEU A 98 4.76 1.20 1.41
C LEU A 98 6.00 1.11 0.52
N ASN A 99 6.91 2.07 0.70
CA ASN A 99 8.24 2.07 0.12
C ASN A 99 9.18 1.21 0.99
N LEU A 100 8.89 -0.10 1.02
CA LEU A 100 9.58 -1.06 1.88
C LEU A 100 10.53 -1.95 1.08
N GLN A 101 11.82 -1.86 1.38
CA GLN A 101 12.81 -2.76 0.80
C GLN A 101 12.80 -4.12 1.52
N ALA A 102 13.18 -5.19 0.83
CA ALA A 102 13.20 -6.52 1.43
C ALA A 102 14.17 -6.67 2.61
N SER A 103 15.35 -6.04 2.51
CA SER A 103 16.40 -6.01 3.54
C SER A 103 17.14 -4.68 3.48
N ASN A 104 18.07 -4.43 4.42
CA ASN A 104 18.80 -3.15 4.51
C ASN A 104 19.65 -2.84 3.27
N ALA A 105 20.15 -3.87 2.59
CA ALA A 105 20.91 -3.75 1.36
C ALA A 105 20.80 -5.04 0.54
N ILE A 106 21.11 -4.92 -0.76
CA ILE A 106 21.42 -6.05 -1.62
C ILE A 106 22.74 -6.67 -1.14
N ASP A 107 22.84 -7.99 -1.15
CA ASP A 107 24.13 -8.67 -0.99
C ASP A 107 24.95 -8.50 -2.27
N TYR A 108 25.80 -7.47 -2.29
CA TYR A 108 26.62 -7.15 -3.46
C TYR A 108 27.68 -8.21 -3.76
N GLU A 109 28.15 -8.97 -2.76
CA GLU A 109 29.12 -10.04 -2.99
C GLU A 109 28.46 -11.17 -3.78
N VAL A 110 27.29 -11.62 -3.33
CA VAL A 110 26.49 -12.63 -4.03
C VAL A 110 26.09 -12.12 -5.42
N LEU A 111 25.60 -10.89 -5.52
CA LEU A 111 25.18 -10.29 -6.79
C LEU A 111 26.33 -10.25 -7.82
N ASN A 112 27.53 -9.79 -7.40
CA ASN A 112 28.69 -9.67 -8.29
C ASN A 112 29.26 -11.02 -8.71
N GLN A 113 29.01 -12.09 -7.95
CA GLN A 113 29.43 -13.46 -8.28
C GLN A 113 28.48 -14.17 -9.27
N MET A 114 27.28 -13.65 -9.54
CA MET A 114 26.26 -14.34 -10.35
C MET A 114 26.68 -14.60 -11.81
N GLY A 115 27.64 -13.84 -12.35
CA GLY A 115 28.20 -14.02 -13.70
C GLY A 115 27.23 -13.79 -14.87
N ASP A 116 25.93 -13.71 -14.63
CA ASP A 116 24.87 -13.53 -15.62
C ASP A 116 24.14 -12.20 -15.37
N ARG A 117 24.15 -11.32 -16.37
CA ARG A 117 23.55 -9.98 -16.26
C ARG A 117 22.03 -10.01 -16.12
N GLY A 118 21.34 -10.98 -16.72
CA GLY A 118 19.88 -11.12 -16.60
C GLY A 118 19.48 -11.49 -15.18
N ARG A 119 20.19 -12.46 -14.57
CA ARG A 119 19.99 -12.84 -13.17
C ARG A 119 20.33 -11.70 -12.21
N MET A 120 21.40 -10.95 -12.48
CA MET A 120 21.73 -9.74 -11.70
C MET A 120 20.62 -8.69 -11.78
N THR A 121 20.05 -8.46 -12.96
CA THR A 121 18.91 -7.54 -13.12
C THR A 121 17.67 -8.03 -12.38
N GLY A 122 17.37 -9.33 -12.43
CA GLY A 122 16.26 -9.92 -11.67
C GLY A 122 16.42 -9.73 -10.16
N GLU A 123 17.62 -9.95 -9.64
CA GLU A 123 17.91 -9.69 -8.21
C GLU A 123 17.75 -8.21 -7.88
N TRP A 124 18.32 -7.32 -8.69
CA TRP A 124 18.18 -5.88 -8.49
C TRP A 124 16.72 -5.39 -8.54
N LEU A 125 15.89 -5.96 -9.42
CA LEU A 125 14.46 -5.64 -9.51
C LEU A 125 13.70 -5.98 -8.23
N ALA A 126 14.15 -6.99 -7.47
CA ALA A 126 13.59 -7.31 -6.16
C ALA A 126 13.92 -6.25 -5.08
N TYR A 127 14.80 -5.29 -5.38
CA TYR A 127 15.25 -4.20 -4.52
C TYR A 127 14.98 -2.81 -5.12
N CYS A 128 14.11 -2.71 -6.13
CA CYS A 128 13.88 -1.48 -6.89
C CYS A 128 12.68 -0.65 -6.37
N GLN A 129 12.31 -0.78 -5.10
CA GLN A 129 11.10 -0.16 -4.53
C GLN A 129 11.17 1.38 -4.55
N ALA A 130 12.27 1.95 -4.05
CA ALA A 130 12.43 3.39 -3.91
C ALA A 130 12.38 4.15 -5.25
N CYS A 131 12.70 3.49 -6.37
CA CYS A 131 12.71 4.10 -7.69
C CYS A 131 11.31 4.49 -8.19
N SER A 132 10.27 3.75 -7.80
CA SER A 132 8.89 4.05 -8.22
C SER A 132 8.22 5.14 -7.37
N ALA A 133 8.76 5.45 -6.18
CA ALA A 133 8.13 6.37 -5.24
C ALA A 133 7.91 7.78 -5.83
N PRO A 134 8.87 8.43 -6.52
CA PRO A 134 8.64 9.72 -7.17
C PRO A 134 7.59 9.66 -8.28
N GLU A 135 7.57 8.59 -9.07
CA GLU A 135 6.61 8.38 -10.16
C GLU A 135 5.16 8.30 -9.61
N ILE A 136 4.98 7.51 -8.53
CA ILE A 136 3.70 7.38 -7.82
C ILE A 136 3.27 8.72 -7.22
N ALA A 137 4.18 9.41 -6.55
CA ALA A 137 3.93 10.72 -5.96
C ALA A 137 3.48 11.74 -7.03
N CYS A 138 4.18 11.79 -8.17
CA CYS A 138 3.85 12.68 -9.28
C CYS A 138 2.45 12.42 -9.83
N VAL A 139 2.08 11.16 -10.06
CA VAL A 139 0.75 10.86 -10.63
C VAL A 139 -0.38 11.12 -9.63
N PHE A 140 -0.18 10.82 -8.35
CA PHE A 140 -1.17 11.11 -7.31
C PHE A 140 -1.36 12.61 -7.07
N ASN A 141 -0.27 13.38 -7.01
CA ASN A 141 -0.35 14.85 -6.92
C ASN A 141 -1.12 15.44 -8.11
N ARG A 142 -0.84 14.95 -9.33
CA ARG A 142 -1.52 15.42 -10.53
C ARG A 142 -3.00 15.02 -10.59
N ALA A 143 -3.37 13.90 -9.96
CA ALA A 143 -4.74 13.40 -9.91
C ALA A 143 -5.53 13.87 -8.67
N GLY A 144 -4.91 14.60 -7.73
CA GLY A 144 -5.54 15.00 -6.48
C GLY A 144 -5.86 13.83 -5.55
N ILE A 145 -5.07 12.75 -5.60
CA ILE A 145 -5.25 11.57 -4.76
C ILE A 145 -4.39 11.74 -3.50
N PRO A 146 -4.98 11.72 -2.29
CA PRO A 146 -4.21 11.86 -1.06
C PRO A 146 -3.40 10.58 -0.80
N TYR A 147 -2.11 10.76 -0.50
CA TYR A 147 -1.21 9.66 -0.21
C TYR A 147 -0.20 10.02 0.89
N HIS A 148 0.37 8.99 1.51
CA HIS A 148 1.47 9.11 2.47
C HIS A 148 2.52 8.03 2.19
N LEU A 149 3.81 8.34 2.27
CA LEU A 149 4.87 7.34 2.10
C LEU A 149 5.37 6.85 3.46
N VAL A 150 5.36 5.54 3.65
CA VAL A 150 6.13 4.88 4.71
C VAL A 150 7.36 4.27 4.07
N THR A 151 8.54 4.64 4.55
CA THR A 151 9.83 4.16 4.03
C THR A 151 10.55 3.35 5.09
N GLY A 152 11.14 2.22 4.69
CA GLY A 152 11.90 1.35 5.58
C GLY A 152 12.20 0.02 4.91
N THR A 153 12.42 -1.01 5.73
CA THR A 153 12.49 -2.40 5.26
C THR A 153 11.26 -3.19 5.69
N LEU A 154 11.06 -4.38 5.11
CA LEU A 154 9.99 -5.30 5.51
C LEU A 154 9.98 -5.64 7.00
N ASP A 155 11.12 -5.50 7.70
CA ASP A 155 11.26 -5.78 9.13
C ASP A 155 11.55 -4.56 10.00
N ASP A 156 11.51 -3.37 9.43
CA ASP A 156 11.79 -2.11 10.12
C ASP A 156 10.72 -1.80 11.18
N PRO A 157 11.06 -1.78 12.49
CA PRO A 157 10.11 -1.48 13.55
C PRO A 157 9.47 -0.09 13.45
N GLU A 158 10.19 0.91 12.95
CA GLU A 158 9.67 2.28 12.83
C GLU A 158 8.61 2.37 11.74
N ALA A 159 8.90 1.81 10.55
CA ALA A 159 7.94 1.71 9.46
C ALA A 159 6.66 0.96 9.89
N TRP A 160 6.80 -0.14 10.63
CA TRP A 160 5.64 -0.90 11.13
C TRP A 160 4.86 -0.20 12.24
N THR A 161 5.49 0.70 12.99
CA THR A 161 4.82 1.56 13.94
C THR A 161 3.94 2.55 13.19
N GLU A 162 4.50 3.23 12.19
CA GLU A 162 3.79 4.19 11.35
C GLU A 162 2.62 3.54 10.57
N ILE A 163 2.82 2.35 9.98
CA ILE A 163 1.74 1.58 9.33
C ILE A 163 0.60 1.31 10.32
N SER A 164 0.94 0.93 11.56
CA SER A 164 -0.05 0.64 12.60
C SER A 164 -0.81 1.89 13.04
N GLU A 165 -0.15 3.05 13.07
CA GLU A 165 -0.80 4.34 13.36
C GLU A 165 -1.80 4.73 12.27
N TRP A 166 -1.46 4.55 11.00
CA TRP A 166 -2.38 4.78 9.88
C TRP A 166 -3.61 3.86 9.91
N ILE A 167 -3.42 2.58 10.21
CA ILE A 167 -4.53 1.63 10.37
C ILE A 167 -5.43 2.06 11.52
N ARG A 168 -4.88 2.42 12.68
CA ARG A 168 -5.66 2.91 13.82
C ARG A 168 -6.41 4.21 13.51
N ALA A 169 -5.78 5.14 12.79
CA ALA A 169 -6.43 6.37 12.36
C ALA A 169 -7.64 6.08 11.45
N ALA A 170 -7.51 5.12 10.53
CA ALA A 170 -8.62 4.68 9.68
C ALA A 170 -9.76 4.04 10.51
N GLN A 171 -9.45 3.24 11.53
CA GLN A 171 -10.47 2.68 12.44
C GLN A 171 -11.22 3.76 13.21
N VAL A 172 -10.52 4.78 13.70
CA VAL A 172 -11.14 5.92 14.39
C VAL A 172 -12.05 6.68 13.43
N ALA A 173 -11.59 6.96 12.21
CA ALA A 173 -12.39 7.63 11.20
C ALA A 173 -13.66 6.84 10.83
N GLU A 174 -13.55 5.51 10.66
CA GLU A 174 -14.69 4.62 10.43
C GLU A 174 -15.69 4.66 11.59
N SER A 175 -15.19 4.53 12.83
CA SER A 175 -16.02 4.56 14.04
C SER A 175 -16.78 5.88 14.17
N LEU A 176 -16.10 7.01 13.97
CA LEU A 176 -16.72 8.35 14.03
C LEU A 176 -17.80 8.53 12.96
N ARG A 177 -17.57 8.10 11.71
CA ARG A 177 -18.59 8.17 10.65
C ARG A 177 -19.84 7.34 10.95
N LYS A 178 -19.68 6.24 11.70
CA LYS A 178 -20.78 5.35 12.09
C LYS A 178 -21.42 5.73 13.43
N THR A 179 -20.80 6.65 14.18
CA THR A 179 -21.30 7.08 15.50
C THR A 179 -22.57 7.90 15.36
N ARG A 180 -23.57 7.60 16.21
CA ARG A 180 -24.84 8.32 16.29
C ARG A 180 -24.94 8.98 17.66
N ILE A 181 -24.95 10.31 17.69
CA ILE A 181 -25.04 11.09 18.92
C ILE A 181 -26.45 11.67 19.03
N GLY A 182 -27.16 11.33 20.12
CA GLY A 182 -28.43 11.95 20.48
C GLY A 182 -28.22 13.04 21.52
N ALA A 183 -28.69 14.26 21.25
CA ALA A 183 -28.69 15.35 22.21
C ALA A 183 -30.06 15.45 22.90
N VAL A 184 -30.08 15.53 24.23
CA VAL A 184 -31.30 15.75 25.03
C VAL A 184 -31.16 17.06 25.79
N GLY A 185 -32.08 18.00 25.55
CA GLY A 185 -32.00 19.37 26.06
C GLY A 185 -31.43 20.35 25.02
N HIS A 186 -30.94 21.50 25.46
CA HIS A 186 -30.29 22.51 24.63
C HIS A 186 -28.92 22.88 25.20
N TYR A 187 -28.01 23.38 24.35
CA TYR A 187 -26.74 23.93 24.80
C TYR A 187 -26.94 25.10 25.76
N TYR A 188 -25.96 25.35 26.63
CA TYR A 188 -26.02 26.48 27.55
C TYR A 188 -26.10 27.80 26.76
N CYS A 189 -27.13 28.61 27.04
CA CYS A 189 -27.36 29.85 26.31
C CYS A 189 -26.15 30.78 26.41
N GLY A 190 -25.59 31.19 25.27
CA GLY A 190 -24.45 32.10 25.19
C GLY A 190 -23.07 31.45 25.07
N MET A 191 -22.98 30.11 25.06
CA MET A 191 -21.72 29.38 24.89
C MET A 191 -21.42 29.14 23.39
N LEU A 192 -20.74 30.08 22.74
CA LEU A 192 -20.62 30.15 21.26
C LEU A 192 -19.74 29.06 20.62
N ASP A 193 -18.83 28.43 21.36
CA ASP A 193 -17.93 27.38 20.89
C ASP A 193 -18.65 26.04 20.61
N VAL A 194 -19.84 25.83 21.18
CA VAL A 194 -20.65 24.61 20.97
C VAL A 194 -21.80 24.81 19.98
N TYR A 195 -22.01 26.02 19.45
CA TYR A 195 -23.00 26.24 18.40
C TYR A 195 -22.41 25.85 17.05
N SER A 196 -23.14 25.03 16.29
CA SER A 196 -22.88 24.68 14.89
C SER A 196 -23.60 25.62 13.94
#